data_AF-A0A843WA35-F1
#
_entry.id   AF-A0A843WA35-F1
#
_cell.length_a   1.000
_cell.length_b   1.000
_cell.length_c   1.000
_cell.angle_alpha   90.00
_cell.angle_beta   90.00
_cell.angle_gamma   90.00
#
_symmetry.space_group_name_H-M   'P 1'
#
loop_
_entity.id
_entity.type
_entity.pdbx_description
1 polymer ?
#
loop_
_entity_poly.entity_id
_entity_poly.type
_entity_poly.pdbx_seq_one_letter_code
_entity_poly.pdbx_strand_id
1 'polypeptide(L)'
;MGVGGNFWDLLKPYARSEGMDFLRDKRVAVDLSFWIVQHDTAVRAAFRRYHDHPNASPRNPHLRVTFFRTVNLFAKMGAFPVFVVDGEPPRLKARARMERFCRASGLDPSAMGLLDMDMEDGDGPGFQRNRVFMKCVQECVELLELLGMPILRARSEAEALCAQLNVEGQVDACITADSDAFLFGAKCVIKGLNSNSKEPFECYNISDIEAGLGLRRKHLLAIALLVGNDYDLQGVPGIGIDTAVRFVQLFKEDEILDRLDAIGKGNSAVYGNINWQSPSDESSSRTRSPHCSNCGHPGSKRIHLTTACVLCNVSGNVNCVSKPPGFKCECSACSKVRQSKQQRKHENWRVRVCQKISAEEKFPNYQIIEIYLNNSRNCSGSAENEDHSLLWKNPKIDDLVDFMAYYQNWEPSYTRQRLIPMLTTIFLREMVSNPQAGLLLCGQYEFHSIQRIKIRCSHPFYVVKWTRVSCGSNSQVDEQSDLQLGDTLEVNEPADLLDEPDVPLILIDDGCWFMATDENMELVQAAFPEEVDRFLEEKELKESKSRKKKGTPSDKLDSPKSTGIQLSITEFYRSTKVASQPRSGKEPAEKPSKGGSGEKRRIPTGSDRSLSKSVRRRLLFG
;
A
#
# COMPACT_ATOMS: atom_id res chain seq x y z
N MET A 1 0.05 -1.28 -11.86
CA MET A 1 -0.65 0.00 -12.02
C MET A 1 0.39 1.07 -11.82
N GLY A 2 0.45 1.98 -12.78
CA GLY A 2 1.50 2.98 -12.93
C GLY A 2 2.81 2.46 -13.55
N VAL A 3 3.91 3.02 -13.06
CA VAL A 3 5.27 2.82 -13.58
C VAL A 3 5.68 1.34 -13.61
N GLY A 4 6.17 0.91 -14.78
CA GLY A 4 6.60 -0.44 -15.05
C GLY A 4 7.88 -0.86 -14.31
N GLY A 5 8.27 -2.12 -14.51
CA GLY A 5 9.56 -2.64 -14.02
C GLY A 5 9.71 -2.67 -12.50
N ASN A 6 8.65 -2.99 -11.76
CA ASN A 6 8.62 -3.09 -10.29
C ASN A 6 9.04 -1.80 -9.56
N PHE A 7 8.57 -0.65 -10.02
CA PHE A 7 8.88 0.66 -9.44
C PHE A 7 8.65 0.74 -7.91
N TRP A 8 7.62 0.09 -7.38
CA TRP A 8 7.40 0.01 -5.93
C TRP A 8 8.52 -0.71 -5.15
N ASP A 9 9.22 -1.68 -5.75
CA ASP A 9 10.35 -2.37 -5.10
C ASP A 9 11.58 -1.46 -5.01
N LEU A 10 11.76 -0.54 -5.97
CA LEU A 10 12.78 0.52 -5.92
C LEU A 10 12.51 1.52 -4.79
N LEU A 11 11.24 1.88 -4.58
CA LEU A 11 10.84 2.83 -3.54
C LEU A 11 10.80 2.22 -2.14
N LYS A 12 10.60 0.90 -2.03
CA LYS A 12 10.40 0.19 -0.75
C LYS A 12 11.44 0.47 0.35
N PRO A 13 12.76 0.62 0.07
CA PRO A 13 13.75 0.97 1.10
C PRO A 13 13.56 2.36 1.73
N TYR A 14 12.73 3.21 1.12
CA TYR A 14 12.40 4.58 1.56
C TYR A 14 10.97 4.70 2.10
N ALA A 15 10.26 3.58 2.24
CA ALA A 15 8.97 3.54 2.91
C ALA A 15 9.11 3.73 4.42
N ARG A 16 8.23 4.53 5.01
CA ARG A 16 8.00 4.59 6.46
C ARG A 16 6.92 3.58 6.83
N SER A 17 7.13 2.89 7.95
CA SER A 17 6.13 2.03 8.57
C SER A 17 5.36 2.86 9.59
N GLU A 18 4.21 3.40 9.19
CA GLU A 18 3.41 4.31 10.00
C GLU A 18 2.26 3.58 10.71
N GLY A 19 1.93 4.04 11.93
CA GLY A 19 0.83 3.48 12.74
C GLY A 19 -0.52 4.13 12.46
N MET A 20 -1.58 3.59 13.08
CA MET A 20 -2.97 4.08 12.92
C MET A 20 -3.11 5.59 13.22
N ASP A 21 -2.31 6.11 14.16
CA ASP A 21 -2.34 7.51 14.60
C ASP A 21 -1.75 8.48 13.58
N PHE A 22 -0.96 8.00 12.62
CA PHE A 22 -0.38 8.87 11.61
C PHE A 22 -1.45 9.60 10.78
N LEU A 23 -2.66 9.04 10.65
CA LEU A 23 -3.78 9.66 9.94
C LEU A 23 -4.70 10.52 10.81
N ARG A 24 -4.44 10.60 12.13
CA ARG A 24 -5.26 11.35 13.08
C ARG A 24 -5.31 12.83 12.72
N ASP A 25 -6.53 13.34 12.62
CA ASP A 25 -6.90 14.71 12.28
C ASP A 25 -6.28 15.26 10.98
N LYS A 26 -5.78 14.35 10.12
CA LYS A 26 -5.34 14.66 8.76
C LYS A 26 -6.46 14.52 7.76
N ARG A 27 -6.45 15.40 6.76
CA ARG A 27 -7.29 15.29 5.56
C ARG A 27 -6.61 14.34 4.58
N VAL A 28 -7.34 13.37 4.05
CA VAL A 28 -6.75 12.29 3.23
C VAL A 28 -7.54 12.09 1.96
N ALA A 29 -6.92 12.28 0.80
CA ALA A 29 -7.57 11.93 -0.47
C ALA A 29 -7.56 10.42 -0.67
N VAL A 30 -8.69 9.83 -1.06
CA VAL A 30 -8.88 8.40 -1.28
C VAL A 30 -9.28 8.17 -2.74
N ASP A 31 -8.46 7.43 -3.47
CA ASP A 31 -8.77 6.93 -4.81
C ASP A 31 -9.85 5.84 -4.71
N LEU A 32 -11.10 6.20 -5.00
CA LEU A 32 -12.25 5.31 -4.85
C LEU A 32 -12.23 4.18 -5.89
N SER A 33 -11.80 4.47 -7.12
CA SER A 33 -11.69 3.49 -8.19
C SER A 33 -10.73 2.36 -7.81
N PHE A 34 -9.54 2.72 -7.32
CA PHE A 34 -8.58 1.74 -6.81
C PHE A 34 -9.14 0.96 -5.62
N TRP A 35 -9.80 1.63 -4.67
CA TRP A 35 -10.40 0.95 -3.51
C TRP A 35 -11.45 -0.09 -3.94
N ILE A 36 -12.32 0.20 -4.90
CA ILE A 36 -13.32 -0.78 -5.37
C ILE A 36 -12.64 -2.01 -6.00
N VAL A 37 -11.64 -1.81 -6.87
CA VAL A 37 -10.95 -2.91 -7.59
C VAL A 37 -10.13 -3.80 -6.65
N GLN A 38 -9.39 -3.20 -5.70
CA GLN A 38 -8.56 -3.93 -4.74
C GLN A 38 -9.42 -4.89 -3.90
N HIS A 39 -10.60 -4.43 -3.47
CA HIS A 39 -11.44 -5.17 -2.53
C HIS A 39 -12.37 -6.18 -3.19
N ASP A 40 -12.90 -5.90 -4.38
CA ASP A 40 -13.60 -6.93 -5.17
C ASP A 40 -12.69 -8.17 -5.39
N THR A 41 -11.40 -7.93 -5.70
CA THR A 41 -10.39 -8.98 -5.86
C THR A 41 -10.14 -9.75 -4.56
N ALA A 42 -9.88 -9.03 -3.45
CA ALA A 42 -9.60 -9.62 -2.15
C ALA A 42 -10.79 -10.41 -1.58
N VAL A 43 -11.99 -9.83 -1.59
CA VAL A 43 -13.22 -10.43 -1.07
C VAL A 43 -13.62 -11.67 -1.89
N ARG A 44 -13.57 -11.61 -3.24
CA ARG A 44 -13.79 -12.81 -4.06
C ARG A 44 -12.72 -13.89 -3.82
N ALA A 45 -11.48 -13.53 -3.56
CA ALA A 45 -10.42 -14.49 -3.23
C ALA A 45 -10.65 -15.14 -1.86
N ALA A 46 -11.11 -14.39 -0.85
CA ALA A 46 -11.48 -14.89 0.47
C ALA A 46 -12.67 -15.84 0.39
N PHE A 47 -13.77 -15.42 -0.24
CA PHE A 47 -15.01 -16.19 -0.35
C PHE A 47 -14.78 -17.56 -1.02
N ARG A 48 -13.97 -17.60 -2.09
CA ARG A 48 -13.56 -18.85 -2.78
C ARG A 48 -12.65 -19.78 -1.96
N ARG A 49 -12.16 -19.37 -0.78
CA ARG A 49 -11.41 -20.25 0.14
C ARG A 49 -12.31 -20.92 1.18
N TYR A 50 -13.46 -20.34 1.50
CA TYR A 50 -14.37 -20.81 2.54
C TYR A 50 -15.64 -21.49 2.00
N HIS A 51 -15.98 -21.29 0.72
CA HIS A 51 -17.11 -21.95 0.08
C HIS A 51 -16.69 -22.78 -1.15
N ASP A 52 -17.08 -24.06 -1.17
CA ASP A 52 -16.84 -25.01 -2.28
C ASP A 52 -17.64 -24.69 -3.57
N HIS A 53 -18.58 -23.74 -3.52
CA HIS A 53 -19.40 -23.38 -4.68
C HIS A 53 -18.68 -22.38 -5.60
N PRO A 54 -18.28 -22.76 -6.83
CA PRO A 54 -17.43 -21.94 -7.70
C PRO A 54 -18.08 -20.67 -8.26
N ASN A 55 -19.40 -20.52 -8.11
CA ASN A 55 -20.18 -19.37 -8.57
C ASN A 55 -20.77 -18.52 -7.43
N ALA A 56 -20.58 -18.90 -6.17
CA ALA A 56 -21.07 -18.11 -5.06
C ALA A 56 -20.15 -16.88 -4.85
N SER A 57 -20.76 -15.72 -4.69
CA SER A 57 -20.11 -14.42 -4.53
C SER A 57 -20.85 -13.67 -3.43
N PRO A 58 -20.16 -12.94 -2.54
CA PRO A 58 -20.83 -12.09 -1.56
C PRO A 58 -21.61 -10.98 -2.29
N ARG A 59 -22.68 -10.52 -1.66
CA ARG A 59 -23.62 -9.55 -2.23
C ARG A 59 -22.98 -8.16 -2.22
N ASN A 60 -22.88 -7.53 -3.40
CA ASN A 60 -22.41 -6.15 -3.57
C ASN A 60 -21.18 -5.80 -2.69
N PRO A 61 -20.05 -6.54 -2.84
CA PRO A 61 -18.94 -6.47 -1.88
C PRO A 61 -18.28 -5.09 -1.83
N HIS A 62 -18.37 -4.33 -2.92
CA HIS A 62 -17.93 -2.93 -3.02
C HIS A 62 -18.61 -2.04 -1.96
N LEU A 63 -19.91 -2.19 -1.73
CA LEU A 63 -20.65 -1.41 -0.74
C LEU A 63 -20.28 -1.81 0.70
N ARG A 64 -20.26 -3.12 1.01
CA ARG A 64 -19.87 -3.62 2.34
C ARG A 64 -18.50 -3.07 2.75
N VAL A 65 -17.53 -3.15 1.86
CA VAL A 65 -16.16 -2.73 2.15
C VAL A 65 -16.02 -1.21 2.18
N THR A 66 -16.68 -0.48 1.27
CA THR A 66 -16.67 1.00 1.28
C THR A 66 -17.25 1.54 2.59
N PHE A 67 -18.36 0.97 3.07
CA PHE A 67 -18.97 1.32 4.36
C PHE A 67 -17.98 1.15 5.52
N PHE A 68 -17.48 -0.08 5.74
CA PHE A 68 -16.64 -0.37 6.91
C PHE A 68 -15.29 0.35 6.87
N ARG A 69 -14.67 0.50 5.69
CA ARG A 69 -13.42 1.25 5.55
C ARG A 69 -13.58 2.74 5.79
N THR A 70 -14.70 3.32 5.37
CA THR A 70 -15.00 4.73 5.64
C THR A 70 -15.23 4.97 7.13
N VAL A 71 -16.01 4.10 7.79
CA VAL A 71 -16.22 4.15 9.25
C VAL A 71 -14.90 4.00 10.02
N ASN A 72 -14.04 3.04 9.66
CA ASN A 72 -12.74 2.87 10.32
C ASN A 72 -11.77 4.03 10.05
N LEU A 73 -11.69 4.52 8.81
CA LEU A 73 -10.80 5.63 8.45
C LEU A 73 -11.20 6.90 9.20
N PHE A 74 -12.50 7.17 9.31
CA PHE A 74 -13.01 8.32 10.06
C PHE A 74 -12.87 8.16 11.58
N ALA A 75 -13.38 7.07 12.16
CA ALA A 75 -13.47 6.90 13.61
C ALA A 75 -12.20 6.29 14.24
N LYS A 76 -11.78 5.13 13.75
CA LYS A 76 -10.69 4.34 14.34
C LYS A 76 -9.29 4.94 14.08
N MET A 77 -9.12 5.59 12.92
CA MET A 77 -7.89 6.30 12.55
C MET A 77 -7.97 7.82 12.76
N GLY A 78 -9.17 8.36 13.03
CA GLY A 78 -9.37 9.79 13.24
C GLY A 78 -9.13 10.65 11.99
N ALA A 79 -9.17 10.10 10.79
CA ALA A 79 -8.92 10.86 9.56
C ALA A 79 -10.15 11.66 9.10
N PHE A 80 -9.91 12.59 8.18
CA PHE A 80 -10.92 13.32 7.42
C PHE A 80 -10.81 12.92 5.93
N PRO A 81 -11.49 11.85 5.50
CA PRO A 81 -11.35 11.34 4.13
C PRO A 81 -12.07 12.22 3.11
N VAL A 82 -11.43 12.44 1.96
CA VAL A 82 -12.00 13.05 0.75
C VAL A 82 -11.94 12.01 -0.36
N PHE A 83 -13.08 11.67 -0.93
CA PHE A 83 -13.13 10.64 -1.97
C PHE A 83 -12.94 11.26 -3.35
N VAL A 84 -12.09 10.63 -4.17
CA VAL A 84 -11.86 11.04 -5.55
C VAL A 84 -12.32 9.93 -6.48
N VAL A 85 -13.17 10.30 -7.42
CA VAL A 85 -13.74 9.42 -8.46
C VAL A 85 -13.10 9.74 -9.80
N ASP A 86 -12.77 8.72 -10.59
CA ASP A 86 -12.30 8.91 -11.97
C ASP A 86 -13.29 9.70 -12.84
N GLY A 87 -12.70 10.39 -13.82
CA GLY A 87 -13.39 10.97 -14.97
C GLY A 87 -13.25 10.08 -16.20
N GLU A 88 -13.21 10.71 -17.37
CA GLU A 88 -12.99 9.99 -18.62
C GLU A 88 -11.47 9.76 -18.85
N PRO A 89 -11.00 8.53 -19.03
CA PRO A 89 -9.56 8.25 -19.16
C PRO A 89 -9.02 8.73 -20.53
N PRO A 90 -7.75 9.18 -20.62
CA PRO A 90 -7.23 9.67 -21.88
C PRO A 90 -7.13 8.53 -22.91
N ARG A 91 -7.32 8.85 -24.20
CA ARG A 91 -7.31 7.86 -25.31
C ARG A 91 -6.10 6.90 -25.26
N LEU A 92 -4.93 7.39 -24.84
CA LEU A 92 -3.72 6.60 -24.63
C LEU A 92 -3.89 5.52 -23.54
N LYS A 93 -4.35 5.87 -22.33
CA LYS A 93 -4.58 4.88 -21.25
C LYS A 93 -5.76 3.96 -21.59
N ALA A 94 -6.80 4.44 -22.28
CA ALA A 94 -7.87 3.58 -22.78
C ALA A 94 -7.36 2.49 -23.73
N ARG A 95 -6.51 2.86 -24.70
CA ARG A 95 -5.82 1.92 -25.61
C ARG A 95 -4.92 0.95 -24.84
N ALA A 96 -4.11 1.44 -23.90
CA ALA A 96 -3.21 0.63 -23.09
C ALA A 96 -3.95 -0.37 -22.19
N ARG A 97 -5.08 0.03 -21.57
CA ARG A 97 -5.99 -0.88 -20.83
C ARG A 97 -6.53 -1.98 -21.74
N MET A 98 -6.98 -1.64 -22.95
CA MET A 98 -7.46 -2.62 -23.93
C MET A 98 -6.34 -3.60 -24.34
N GLU A 99 -5.13 -3.10 -24.61
CA GLU A 99 -3.99 -3.95 -24.94
C GLU A 99 -3.62 -4.91 -23.79
N ARG A 100 -3.59 -4.42 -22.53
CA ARG A 100 -3.42 -5.27 -21.34
C ARG A 100 -4.50 -6.36 -21.28
N PHE A 101 -5.76 -6.00 -21.52
CA PHE A 101 -6.88 -6.94 -21.52
C PHE A 101 -6.76 -8.01 -22.62
N CYS A 102 -6.39 -7.63 -23.84
CA CYS A 102 -6.15 -8.56 -24.96
C CYS A 102 -5.03 -9.55 -24.62
N ARG A 103 -3.87 -9.03 -24.18
CA ARG A 103 -2.70 -9.83 -23.78
C ARG A 103 -3.04 -10.81 -22.66
N ALA A 104 -3.76 -10.37 -21.62
CA ALA A 104 -4.18 -11.22 -20.50
C ALA A 104 -5.24 -12.28 -20.91
N SER A 105 -6.10 -11.95 -21.87
CA SER A 105 -7.14 -12.86 -22.39
C SER A 105 -6.64 -13.82 -23.47
N GLY A 106 -5.41 -13.65 -23.97
CA GLY A 106 -4.87 -14.40 -25.11
C GLY A 106 -5.50 -14.03 -26.45
N LEU A 107 -6.09 -12.83 -26.56
CA LEU A 107 -6.61 -12.26 -27.80
C LEU A 107 -5.53 -11.44 -28.49
N ASP A 108 -5.46 -11.50 -29.81
CA ASP A 108 -4.57 -10.63 -30.60
C ASP A 108 -5.12 -9.18 -30.60
N PRO A 109 -4.37 -8.18 -30.09
CA PRO A 109 -4.77 -6.78 -30.16
C PRO A 109 -5.09 -6.31 -31.59
N SER A 110 -4.37 -6.85 -32.58
CA SER A 110 -4.50 -6.49 -34.00
C SER A 110 -5.84 -6.92 -34.59
N ALA A 111 -6.41 -8.03 -34.11
CA ALA A 111 -7.67 -8.59 -34.59
C ALA A 111 -8.91 -7.78 -34.17
N MET A 112 -8.77 -6.81 -33.26
CA MET A 112 -9.85 -5.98 -32.74
C MET A 112 -9.88 -4.55 -33.33
N GLY A 113 -9.09 -4.27 -34.38
CA GLY A 113 -9.20 -3.01 -35.13
C GLY A 113 -8.64 -1.76 -34.43
N LEU A 114 -7.62 -1.91 -33.57
CA LEU A 114 -7.03 -0.83 -32.73
C LEU A 114 -6.47 0.42 -33.45
N LEU A 115 -6.50 0.45 -34.79
CA LEU A 115 -5.92 1.52 -35.60
C LEU A 115 -6.93 2.61 -35.99
N ASP A 116 -8.17 2.25 -36.34
CA ASP A 116 -9.19 3.20 -36.85
C ASP A 116 -10.62 2.82 -36.41
N MET A 117 -11.00 3.19 -35.17
CA MET A 117 -12.41 3.24 -34.75
C MET A 117 -12.61 4.45 -33.83
N ASP A 118 -13.55 5.33 -34.19
CA ASP A 118 -14.24 6.15 -33.21
C ASP A 118 -15.03 5.24 -32.26
N MET A 119 -15.11 5.63 -30.99
CA MET A 119 -15.68 4.80 -29.91
C MET A 119 -17.21 4.84 -29.91
N GLU A 120 -17.86 4.56 -31.04
CA GLU A 120 -19.32 4.39 -31.11
C GLU A 120 -19.75 2.99 -30.69
N ASP A 121 -20.89 2.93 -29.98
CA ASP A 121 -21.51 1.79 -29.29
C ASP A 121 -21.22 0.39 -29.87
N GLY A 122 -20.21 -0.29 -29.30
CA GLY A 122 -19.96 -1.71 -29.49
C GLY A 122 -20.28 -2.52 -28.23
N ASP A 123 -21.16 -3.52 -28.32
CA ASP A 123 -21.55 -4.41 -27.21
C ASP A 123 -20.45 -5.46 -26.86
N GLY A 124 -19.21 -5.00 -26.76
CA GLY A 124 -18.05 -5.83 -26.48
C GLY A 124 -17.88 -6.16 -24.99
N PRO A 125 -17.22 -7.28 -24.64
CA PRO A 125 -17.02 -7.69 -23.24
C PRO A 125 -16.22 -6.67 -22.40
N GLY A 126 -15.45 -5.77 -23.02
CA GLY A 126 -14.82 -4.64 -22.34
C GLY A 126 -15.83 -3.57 -21.91
N PHE A 127 -16.77 -3.21 -22.77
CA PHE A 127 -17.81 -2.21 -22.49
C PHE A 127 -18.75 -2.68 -21.37
N GLN A 128 -19.20 -3.94 -21.41
CA GLN A 128 -20.05 -4.48 -20.35
C GLN A 128 -19.34 -4.52 -18.98
N ARG A 129 -18.03 -4.80 -18.93
CA ARG A 129 -17.25 -4.74 -17.68
C ARG A 129 -17.11 -3.32 -17.15
N ASN A 130 -16.81 -2.34 -18.04
CA ASN A 130 -16.77 -0.94 -17.66
C ASN A 130 -18.14 -0.46 -17.14
N ARG A 131 -19.24 -0.83 -17.79
CA ARG A 131 -20.60 -0.48 -17.36
C ARG A 131 -20.94 -1.03 -15.95
N VAL A 132 -20.58 -2.28 -15.67
CA VAL A 132 -20.75 -2.87 -14.32
C VAL A 132 -19.89 -2.16 -13.29
N PHE A 133 -18.63 -1.83 -13.62
CA PHE A 133 -17.74 -1.09 -12.74
C PHE A 133 -18.27 0.32 -12.44
N MET A 134 -18.69 1.08 -13.45
CA MET A 134 -19.29 2.41 -13.29
C MET A 134 -20.56 2.38 -12.44
N LYS A 135 -21.37 1.33 -12.54
CA LYS A 135 -22.50 1.12 -11.63
C LYS A 135 -22.03 0.93 -10.17
N CYS A 136 -21.02 0.08 -9.93
CA CYS A 136 -20.47 -0.12 -8.59
C CYS A 136 -19.88 1.17 -8.00
N VAL A 137 -19.21 1.98 -8.83
CA VAL A 137 -18.71 3.31 -8.45
C VAL A 137 -19.86 4.22 -8.04
N GLN A 138 -20.94 4.29 -8.82
CA GLN A 138 -22.08 5.17 -8.51
C GLN A 138 -22.81 4.75 -7.22
N GLU A 139 -23.00 3.45 -6.98
CA GLU A 139 -23.56 2.93 -5.74
C GLU A 139 -22.66 3.26 -4.53
N CYS A 140 -21.32 3.21 -4.68
CA CYS A 140 -20.40 3.64 -3.64
C CYS A 140 -20.42 5.16 -3.41
N VAL A 141 -20.61 5.98 -4.45
CA VAL A 141 -20.76 7.43 -4.33
C VAL A 141 -22.00 7.78 -3.52
N GLU A 142 -23.15 7.18 -3.84
CA GLU A 142 -24.40 7.36 -3.09
C GLU A 142 -24.23 6.98 -1.61
N LEU A 143 -23.63 5.82 -1.32
CA LEU A 143 -23.30 5.40 0.05
C LEU A 143 -22.42 6.43 0.79
N LEU A 144 -21.43 7.03 0.12
CA LEU A 144 -20.52 8.02 0.70
C LEU A 144 -21.19 9.38 0.93
N GLU A 145 -22.10 9.79 0.04
CA GLU A 145 -22.95 10.98 0.23
C GLU A 145 -23.89 10.81 1.43
N LEU A 146 -24.49 9.63 1.57
CA LEU A 146 -25.31 9.27 2.73
C LEU A 146 -24.51 9.20 4.04
N LEU A 147 -23.24 8.78 3.99
CA LEU A 147 -22.28 8.87 5.11
C LEU A 147 -21.79 10.30 5.38
N GLY A 148 -22.13 11.28 4.56
CA GLY A 148 -21.75 12.69 4.73
C GLY A 148 -20.31 13.03 4.31
N MET A 149 -19.65 12.17 3.52
CA MET A 149 -18.27 12.39 3.10
C MET A 149 -18.19 13.35 1.89
N PRO A 150 -17.15 14.21 1.79
CA PRO A 150 -16.90 15.00 0.60
C PRO A 150 -16.37 14.11 -0.54
N ILE A 151 -16.94 14.29 -1.74
CA ILE A 151 -16.60 13.54 -2.95
C ILE A 151 -16.28 14.52 -4.06
N LEU A 152 -15.16 14.29 -4.74
CA LEU A 152 -14.70 15.07 -5.88
C LEU A 152 -14.60 14.17 -7.11
N ARG A 153 -14.95 14.72 -8.28
CA ARG A 153 -14.80 14.02 -9.57
C ARG A 153 -13.61 14.58 -10.32
N ALA A 154 -12.65 13.70 -10.61
CA ALA A 154 -11.54 14.02 -11.49
C ALA A 154 -12.05 14.27 -12.91
N ARG A 155 -11.40 15.18 -13.63
CA ARG A 155 -11.59 15.38 -15.06
C ARG A 155 -11.19 14.14 -15.86
N SER A 156 -10.17 13.42 -15.37
CA SER A 156 -9.67 12.20 -16.00
C SER A 156 -9.30 11.16 -14.96
N GLU A 157 -8.24 11.39 -14.16
CA GLU A 157 -7.68 10.38 -13.27
C GLU A 157 -7.75 10.77 -11.80
N ALA A 158 -8.18 9.84 -10.95
CA ALA A 158 -8.27 10.07 -9.51
C ALA A 158 -6.91 10.37 -8.89
N GLU A 159 -5.86 9.64 -9.28
CA GLU A 159 -4.48 9.83 -8.82
C GLU A 159 -3.95 11.25 -9.12
N ALA A 160 -4.37 11.85 -10.24
CA ALA A 160 -3.97 13.20 -10.64
C ALA A 160 -4.63 14.29 -9.78
N LEU A 161 -5.92 14.15 -9.46
CA LEU A 161 -6.62 15.07 -8.57
C LEU A 161 -6.20 14.88 -7.11
N CYS A 162 -6.00 13.64 -6.65
CA CYS A 162 -5.40 13.33 -5.35
C CYS A 162 -4.04 14.04 -5.18
N ALA A 163 -3.15 13.91 -6.17
CA ALA A 163 -1.85 14.58 -6.17
C ALA A 163 -1.98 16.11 -6.15
N GLN A 164 -2.88 16.69 -6.95
CA GLN A 164 -3.14 18.14 -6.96
C GLN A 164 -3.55 18.64 -5.56
N LEU A 165 -4.54 18.00 -4.92
CA LEU A 165 -5.01 18.36 -3.57
C LEU A 165 -3.88 18.31 -2.52
N ASN A 166 -2.93 17.37 -2.66
CA ASN A 166 -1.79 17.24 -1.75
C ASN A 166 -0.65 18.23 -2.05
N VAL A 167 -0.49 18.62 -3.32
CA VAL A 167 0.41 19.72 -3.71
C VAL A 167 -0.10 21.06 -3.17
N GLU A 168 -1.41 21.32 -3.27
CA GLU A 168 -2.08 22.53 -2.81
C GLU A 168 -2.25 22.60 -1.28
N GLY A 169 -2.10 21.48 -0.56
CA GLY A 169 -2.28 21.43 0.90
C GLY A 169 -3.75 21.35 1.35
N GLN A 170 -4.65 20.97 0.45
CA GLN A 170 -6.04 20.63 0.79
C GLN A 170 -6.16 19.26 1.48
N VAL A 171 -5.22 18.34 1.20
CA VAL A 171 -5.06 17.06 1.90
C VAL A 171 -3.60 16.81 2.28
N ASP A 172 -3.38 16.09 3.36
CA ASP A 172 -2.06 15.82 3.93
C ASP A 172 -1.44 14.55 3.33
N ALA A 173 -2.26 13.60 2.88
CA ALA A 173 -1.82 12.36 2.22
C ALA A 173 -2.82 11.87 1.15
N CYS A 174 -2.34 11.02 0.23
CA CYS A 174 -3.15 10.31 -0.76
C CYS A 174 -3.12 8.79 -0.49
N ILE A 175 -4.28 8.13 -0.38
CA ILE A 175 -4.40 6.68 -0.35
C ILE A 175 -4.64 6.17 -1.78
N THR A 176 -3.60 5.58 -2.38
CA THR A 176 -3.66 4.85 -3.66
C THR A 176 -2.43 3.94 -3.79
N ALA A 177 -2.57 2.77 -4.43
CA ALA A 177 -1.43 1.93 -4.80
C ALA A 177 -0.88 2.24 -6.20
N ASP A 178 -1.46 3.20 -6.92
CA ASP A 178 -0.88 3.65 -8.18
C ASP A 178 0.30 4.58 -7.92
N SER A 179 1.46 4.24 -8.49
CA SER A 179 2.66 5.05 -8.41
C SER A 179 2.58 6.35 -9.21
N ASP A 180 1.65 6.45 -10.16
CA ASP A 180 1.48 7.61 -11.03
C ASP A 180 1.12 8.87 -10.24
N ALA A 181 0.58 8.72 -9.02
CA ALA A 181 0.42 9.82 -8.05
C ALA A 181 1.72 10.62 -7.83
N PHE A 182 2.90 9.98 -7.81
CA PHE A 182 4.19 10.68 -7.71
C PHE A 182 4.58 11.44 -8.99
N LEU A 183 4.14 10.96 -10.15
CA LEU A 183 4.40 11.62 -11.45
C LEU A 183 3.52 12.86 -11.59
N PHE A 184 2.27 12.80 -11.08
CA PHE A 184 1.39 13.96 -10.88
C PHE A 184 1.84 14.89 -9.72
N GLY A 185 2.80 14.45 -8.89
CA GLY A 185 3.48 15.29 -7.91
C GLY A 185 3.00 15.17 -6.46
N ALA A 186 2.28 14.11 -6.10
CA ALA A 186 1.92 13.83 -4.70
C ALA A 186 3.17 13.81 -3.80
N LYS A 187 3.07 14.45 -2.63
CA LYS A 187 4.16 14.55 -1.64
C LYS A 187 4.16 13.37 -0.67
N CYS A 188 2.98 12.88 -0.29
CA CYS A 188 2.78 11.79 0.66
C CYS A 188 1.76 10.78 0.13
N VAL A 189 2.20 9.55 -0.15
CA VAL A 189 1.34 8.47 -0.68
C VAL A 189 1.34 7.28 0.29
N ILE A 190 0.14 6.81 0.63
CA ILE A 190 -0.12 5.61 1.41
C ILE A 190 -0.59 4.53 0.45
N LYS A 191 0.27 3.55 0.22
CA LYS A 191 0.10 2.54 -0.85
C LYS A 191 -1.06 1.57 -0.59
N GLY A 192 -1.43 1.38 0.67
CA GLY A 192 -2.50 0.48 1.04
C GLY A 192 -2.78 0.54 2.53
N LEU A 193 -4.05 0.30 2.90
CA LEU A 193 -4.53 0.40 4.26
C LEU A 193 -5.38 -0.83 4.57
N ASN A 194 -5.06 -1.50 5.68
CA ASN A 194 -5.78 -2.64 6.22
C ASN A 194 -6.23 -2.26 7.64
N SER A 195 -7.49 -1.85 7.79
CA SER A 195 -7.98 -1.19 9.02
C SER A 195 -7.98 -2.11 10.23
N ASN A 196 -8.04 -3.43 10.00
CA ASN A 196 -7.97 -4.46 11.05
C ASN A 196 -6.58 -5.08 11.23
N SER A 197 -5.57 -4.69 10.44
CA SER A 197 -4.21 -5.20 10.63
C SER A 197 -3.56 -4.66 11.91
N LYS A 198 -2.70 -5.48 12.52
CA LYS A 198 -1.75 -5.06 13.57
C LYS A 198 -0.43 -4.53 13.01
N GLU A 199 -0.22 -4.72 11.71
CA GLU A 199 0.99 -4.29 11.01
C GLU A 199 0.87 -2.81 10.60
N PRO A 200 1.94 -2.01 10.74
CA PRO A 200 1.97 -0.63 10.24
C PRO A 200 1.85 -0.60 8.71
N PHE A 201 1.28 0.47 8.16
CA PHE A 201 1.11 0.62 6.72
C PHE A 201 2.33 1.29 6.05
N GLU A 202 2.54 1.00 4.77
CA GLU A 202 3.63 1.60 3.97
C GLU A 202 3.24 3.03 3.54
N CYS A 203 3.87 4.03 4.15
CA CYS A 203 3.76 5.44 3.78
C CYS A 203 5.04 5.91 3.08
N TYR A 204 4.90 6.64 1.97
CA TYR A 204 6.01 7.08 1.13
C TYR A 204 5.97 8.61 0.98
N ASN A 205 7.00 9.30 1.47
CA ASN A 205 7.16 10.74 1.24
C ASN A 205 8.17 11.01 0.12
N ILE A 206 7.85 11.95 -0.77
CA ILE A 206 8.75 12.36 -1.86
C ILE A 206 10.09 12.86 -1.32
N SER A 207 10.11 13.53 -0.16
CA SER A 207 11.31 14.01 0.52
C SER A 207 12.31 12.89 0.87
N ASP A 208 11.81 11.71 1.27
CA ASP A 208 12.66 10.56 1.62
C ASP A 208 13.21 9.88 0.35
N ILE A 209 12.40 9.82 -0.72
CA ILE A 209 12.79 9.34 -2.05
C ILE A 209 13.86 10.25 -2.66
N GLU A 210 13.69 11.58 -2.54
CA GLU A 210 14.66 12.58 -2.99
C GLU A 210 15.98 12.48 -2.20
N ALA A 211 15.92 12.40 -0.87
CA ALA A 211 17.11 12.24 -0.03
C ALA A 211 17.85 10.92 -0.27
N GLY A 212 17.11 9.85 -0.56
CA GLY A 212 17.64 8.50 -0.72
C GLY A 212 18.17 8.15 -2.11
N LEU A 213 17.49 8.60 -3.17
CA LEU A 213 17.82 8.27 -4.57
C LEU A 213 18.29 9.49 -5.39
N GLY A 214 18.12 10.72 -4.91
CA GLY A 214 18.33 11.94 -5.71
C GLY A 214 17.30 12.12 -6.83
N LEU A 215 16.17 11.40 -6.77
CA LEU A 215 15.13 11.41 -7.80
C LEU A 215 13.98 12.31 -7.37
N ARG A 216 13.69 13.31 -8.21
CA ARG A 216 12.58 14.27 -8.08
C ARG A 216 11.53 14.04 -9.17
N ARG A 217 10.44 14.81 -9.19
CA ARG A 217 9.30 14.59 -10.12
C ARG A 217 9.70 14.40 -11.59
N LYS A 218 10.53 15.27 -12.19
CA LYS A 218 10.93 15.08 -13.61
C LYS A 218 11.85 13.86 -13.80
N HIS A 219 12.63 13.47 -12.79
CA HIS A 219 13.41 12.23 -12.81
C HIS A 219 12.51 10.98 -12.77
N LEU A 220 11.46 10.97 -11.95
CA LEU A 220 10.50 9.86 -11.89
C LEU A 220 9.73 9.72 -13.21
N LEU A 221 9.29 10.84 -13.79
CA LEU A 221 8.67 10.87 -15.13
C LEU A 221 9.63 10.33 -16.21
N ALA A 222 10.90 10.74 -16.19
CA ALA A 222 11.92 10.23 -17.11
C ALA A 222 12.12 8.71 -16.98
N ILE A 223 12.10 8.16 -15.76
CA ILE A 223 12.13 6.71 -15.53
C ILE A 223 10.89 6.03 -16.12
N ALA A 224 9.70 6.60 -15.92
CA ALA A 224 8.45 6.05 -16.41
C ALA A 224 8.33 6.06 -17.95
N LEU A 225 8.94 7.03 -18.63
CA LEU A 225 9.06 7.03 -20.09
C LEU A 225 10.05 5.96 -20.59
N LEU A 226 11.11 5.68 -19.84
CA LEU A 226 12.14 4.71 -20.24
C LEU A 226 11.72 3.25 -19.98
N VAL A 227 10.98 2.98 -18.90
CA VAL A 227 10.63 1.62 -18.44
C VAL A 227 9.19 1.22 -18.83
N GLY A 228 8.35 2.19 -19.20
CA GLY A 228 6.92 2.00 -19.43
C GLY A 228 6.07 2.41 -18.22
N ASN A 229 4.80 2.67 -18.48
CA ASN A 229 3.80 3.23 -17.56
C ASN A 229 2.38 2.83 -18.00
N ASP A 230 1.34 3.47 -17.47
CA ASP A 230 -0.06 3.17 -17.80
C ASP A 230 -0.54 3.68 -19.18
N TYR A 231 0.23 4.58 -19.83
CA TYR A 231 -0.05 5.13 -21.16
C TYR A 231 0.75 4.45 -22.28
N ASP A 232 1.98 4.05 -21.98
CA ASP A 232 2.87 3.30 -22.87
C ASP A 232 3.43 2.09 -22.11
N LEU A 233 3.00 0.90 -22.51
CA LEU A 233 3.33 -0.37 -21.85
C LEU A 233 4.76 -0.86 -22.11
N GLN A 234 5.45 -0.32 -23.12
CA GLN A 234 6.74 -0.83 -23.60
C GLN A 234 7.90 0.06 -23.18
N GLY A 235 7.68 1.38 -23.13
CA GLY A 235 8.76 2.34 -22.90
C GLY A 235 9.86 2.15 -23.96
N VAL A 236 11.13 2.19 -23.55
CA VAL A 236 12.26 1.95 -24.46
C VAL A 236 12.71 0.47 -24.38
N PRO A 237 12.61 -0.32 -25.46
CA PRO A 237 12.90 -1.74 -25.43
C PRO A 237 14.26 -2.12 -24.84
N GLY A 238 14.22 -2.94 -23.79
CA GLY A 238 15.40 -3.45 -23.11
C GLY A 238 16.10 -2.43 -22.20
N ILE A 239 15.42 -1.36 -21.76
CA ILE A 239 15.80 -0.57 -20.59
C ILE A 239 14.94 -1.00 -19.39
N GLY A 240 15.56 -1.56 -18.36
CA GLY A 240 14.89 -1.89 -17.09
C GLY A 240 15.13 -0.83 -16.01
N ILE A 241 14.41 -0.92 -14.89
CA ILE A 241 14.40 0.07 -13.80
C ILE A 241 15.81 0.49 -13.33
N ASP A 242 16.69 -0.46 -13.02
CA ASP A 242 18.07 -0.17 -12.59
C ASP A 242 18.90 0.60 -13.63
N THR A 243 18.62 0.35 -14.91
CA THR A 243 19.29 1.03 -16.03
C THR A 243 18.74 2.44 -16.19
N ALA A 244 17.42 2.62 -16.08
CA ALA A 244 16.76 3.91 -16.14
C ALA A 244 17.18 4.82 -14.98
N VAL A 245 17.10 4.35 -13.73
CA VAL A 245 17.53 5.09 -12.53
C VAL A 245 18.98 5.58 -12.67
N ARG A 246 19.90 4.65 -12.98
CA ARG A 246 21.33 4.97 -13.13
C ARG A 246 21.60 5.93 -14.29
N PHE A 247 20.77 5.92 -15.33
CA PHE A 247 20.91 6.83 -16.47
C PHE A 247 20.37 8.23 -16.14
N VAL A 248 19.20 8.31 -15.51
CA VAL A 248 18.55 9.57 -15.11
C VAL A 248 19.37 10.33 -14.05
N GLN A 249 19.96 9.62 -13.08
CA GLN A 249 20.88 10.19 -12.07
C GLN A 249 22.15 10.86 -12.64
N LEU A 250 22.43 10.74 -13.95
CA LEU A 250 23.55 11.44 -14.60
C LEU A 250 23.25 12.91 -14.91
N PHE A 251 21.98 13.32 -14.84
CA PHE A 251 21.51 14.63 -15.24
C PHE A 251 20.89 15.37 -14.05
N LYS A 252 20.69 16.68 -14.23
CA LYS A 252 19.87 17.49 -13.32
C LYS A 252 18.40 17.37 -13.72
N GLU A 253 17.52 17.59 -12.75
CA GLU A 253 16.06 17.50 -12.94
C GLU A 253 15.57 18.38 -14.09
N ASP A 254 16.02 19.62 -14.16
CA ASP A 254 15.55 20.57 -15.18
C ASP A 254 16.05 20.26 -16.59
N GLU A 255 17.13 19.48 -16.71
CA GLU A 255 17.69 19.11 -18.02
C GLU A 255 17.16 17.76 -18.52
N ILE A 256 16.64 16.87 -17.67
CA ILE A 256 16.46 15.45 -18.05
C ILE A 256 15.52 15.25 -19.26
N LEU A 257 14.42 15.99 -19.33
CA LEU A 257 13.43 15.84 -20.40
C LEU A 257 13.98 16.37 -21.73
N ASP A 258 14.64 17.52 -21.72
CA ASP A 258 15.32 18.10 -22.90
C ASP A 258 16.46 17.20 -23.40
N ARG A 259 17.18 16.54 -22.48
CA ARG A 259 18.23 15.58 -22.82
C ARG A 259 17.65 14.32 -23.44
N LEU A 260 16.54 13.80 -22.91
CA LEU A 260 15.83 12.67 -23.49
C LEU A 260 15.27 12.97 -24.87
N ASP A 261 14.72 14.17 -25.09
CA ASP A 261 14.31 14.65 -26.41
C ASP A 261 15.47 14.73 -27.41
N ALA A 262 16.57 15.37 -27.02
CA ALA A 262 17.74 15.50 -27.90
C ALA A 262 18.33 14.13 -28.28
N ILE A 263 18.26 13.13 -27.39
CA ILE A 263 18.68 11.75 -27.67
C ILE A 263 17.67 11.04 -28.57
N GLY A 264 16.36 11.17 -28.33
CA GLY A 264 15.31 10.60 -29.19
C GLY A 264 15.42 11.08 -30.63
N LYS A 265 15.65 12.39 -30.84
CA LYS A 265 15.92 13.02 -32.14
C LYS A 265 17.26 12.63 -32.79
N GLY A 266 18.06 11.75 -32.17
CA GLY A 266 19.30 11.24 -32.73
C GLY A 266 20.49 12.23 -32.72
N ASN A 267 20.44 13.29 -31.92
CA ASN A 267 21.52 14.30 -31.92
C ASN A 267 22.84 13.75 -31.36
N SER A 268 23.73 13.35 -32.27
CA SER A 268 25.04 12.78 -31.98
C SER A 268 25.92 13.67 -31.06
N ALA A 269 25.70 14.99 -31.06
CA ALA A 269 26.38 15.92 -30.16
C ALA A 269 26.19 15.62 -28.65
N VAL A 270 25.06 15.02 -28.25
CA VAL A 270 24.78 14.68 -26.83
C VAL A 270 25.72 13.59 -26.32
N TYR A 271 26.25 12.75 -27.21
CA TYR A 271 27.20 11.69 -26.87
C TYR A 271 28.59 12.25 -26.47
N GLY A 272 28.90 13.51 -26.83
CA GLY A 272 30.19 14.16 -26.56
C GLY A 272 30.15 15.41 -25.68
N ASN A 273 29.14 16.28 -25.81
CA ASN A 273 29.20 17.67 -25.28
C ASN A 273 28.69 17.89 -23.83
N ILE A 274 28.53 16.85 -23.00
CA ILE A 274 28.30 17.05 -21.55
C ILE A 274 29.63 17.35 -20.87
N ASN A 275 30.21 18.52 -21.18
CA ASN A 275 31.46 19.10 -20.64
C ASN A 275 32.41 18.09 -19.97
N TRP A 276 32.82 17.05 -20.71
CA TRP A 276 33.84 16.14 -20.24
C TRP A 276 35.14 16.92 -20.36
N GLN A 277 35.74 17.26 -19.21
CA GLN A 277 37.16 17.56 -19.15
C GLN A 277 37.92 16.30 -19.56
N SER A 278 37.98 16.04 -20.87
CA SER A 278 39.03 15.27 -21.47
C SER A 278 40.32 15.96 -21.04
N PRO A 279 41.20 15.31 -20.25
CA PRO A 279 42.60 15.69 -20.31
C PRO A 279 42.96 15.55 -21.79
N SER A 280 43.46 16.63 -22.37
CA SER A 280 43.93 16.67 -23.75
C SER A 280 44.70 15.39 -24.08
N ASP A 281 44.45 14.82 -25.26
CA ASP A 281 45.10 13.61 -25.78
C ASP A 281 46.58 13.91 -26.10
N GLU A 282 47.36 14.25 -25.07
CA GLU A 282 48.81 14.11 -25.13
C GLU A 282 49.10 12.62 -25.25
N SER A 283 49.57 12.27 -26.45
CA SER A 283 50.18 10.99 -26.82
C SER A 283 51.46 10.73 -26.01
N SER A 284 51.31 10.63 -24.68
CA SER A 284 52.33 10.11 -23.80
C SER A 284 52.30 8.59 -23.88
N SER A 285 53.46 8.01 -24.18
CA SER A 285 53.64 6.56 -24.33
C SER A 285 52.98 5.80 -23.18
N ARG A 286 52.08 4.85 -23.50
CA ARG A 286 51.41 3.97 -22.52
C ARG A 286 52.37 2.92 -21.95
N THR A 287 53.42 3.39 -21.29
CA THR A 287 54.47 2.58 -20.66
C THR A 287 53.87 1.89 -19.43
N ARG A 288 53.29 0.71 -19.66
CA ARG A 288 52.86 -0.17 -18.56
C ARG A 288 54.10 -0.46 -17.72
N SER A 289 54.13 0.02 -16.48
CA SER A 289 55.17 -0.37 -15.54
C SER A 289 55.16 -1.91 -15.42
N PRO A 290 56.32 -2.59 -15.56
CA PRO A 290 56.38 -4.04 -15.47
C PRO A 290 56.02 -4.48 -14.05
N HIS A 291 55.24 -5.56 -13.95
CA HIS A 291 54.87 -6.18 -12.67
C HIS A 291 55.19 -7.67 -12.72
N CYS A 292 55.54 -8.23 -11.57
CA CYS A 292 55.94 -9.63 -11.47
C CYS A 292 54.72 -10.53 -11.58
N SER A 293 54.79 -11.54 -12.44
CA SER A 293 53.66 -12.45 -12.65
C SER A 293 53.31 -13.30 -11.41
N ASN A 294 54.27 -13.48 -10.49
CA ASN A 294 54.11 -14.23 -9.25
C ASN A 294 53.43 -13.40 -8.14
N CYS A 295 54.06 -12.32 -7.67
CA CYS A 295 53.57 -11.49 -6.56
C CYS A 295 52.71 -10.28 -6.97
N GLY A 296 52.73 -9.87 -8.24
CA GLY A 296 51.98 -8.71 -8.72
C GLY A 296 52.58 -7.33 -8.39
N HIS A 297 53.71 -7.28 -7.69
CA HIS A 297 54.42 -6.04 -7.36
C HIS A 297 55.24 -5.47 -8.54
N PRO A 298 55.56 -4.16 -8.54
CA PRO A 298 56.40 -3.54 -9.57
C PRO A 298 57.79 -4.21 -9.70
N GLY A 299 58.28 -4.29 -10.94
CA GLY A 299 59.47 -5.06 -11.33
C GLY A 299 59.08 -6.32 -12.11
N SER A 300 59.95 -6.80 -13.00
CA SER A 300 59.67 -8.03 -13.77
C SER A 300 59.97 -9.30 -12.95
N LYS A 301 59.41 -10.46 -13.33
CA LYS A 301 59.75 -11.75 -12.71
C LYS A 301 61.27 -12.03 -12.75
N ARG A 302 61.97 -11.59 -13.81
CA ARG A 302 63.44 -11.74 -13.92
C ARG A 302 64.19 -10.87 -12.91
N ILE A 303 63.75 -9.64 -12.68
CA ILE A 303 64.35 -8.74 -11.67
C ILE A 303 64.09 -9.29 -10.26
N HIS A 304 62.89 -9.79 -9.99
CA HIS A 304 62.55 -10.41 -8.70
C HIS A 304 63.18 -11.79 -8.46
N LEU A 305 63.90 -12.35 -9.44
CA LEU A 305 64.76 -13.54 -9.27
C LEU A 305 66.21 -13.16 -8.90
N THR A 306 66.65 -11.95 -9.21
CA THR A 306 68.01 -11.45 -8.94
C THR A 306 68.08 -10.42 -7.81
N THR A 307 66.95 -9.81 -7.45
CA THR A 307 66.83 -8.79 -6.41
C THR A 307 65.55 -9.05 -5.62
N ALA A 308 65.65 -9.18 -4.30
CA ALA A 308 64.51 -9.48 -3.44
C ALA A 308 63.41 -8.41 -3.61
N CYS A 309 62.16 -8.85 -3.80
CA CYS A 309 61.04 -7.93 -3.95
C CYS A 309 60.78 -7.22 -2.61
N VAL A 310 61.07 -5.92 -2.54
CA VAL A 310 60.94 -5.09 -1.33
C VAL A 310 59.60 -5.29 -0.61
N LEU A 311 58.50 -5.37 -1.36
CA LEU A 311 57.14 -5.55 -0.83
C LEU A 311 56.80 -6.99 -0.40
N CYS A 312 57.56 -8.00 -0.83
CA CYS A 312 57.46 -9.37 -0.31
C CYS A 312 58.45 -9.64 0.83
N ASN A 313 59.57 -8.91 0.88
CA ASN A 313 60.63 -9.11 1.86
C ASN A 313 60.19 -8.73 3.29
N VAL A 314 59.15 -7.89 3.41
CA VAL A 314 58.44 -7.61 4.69
C VAL A 314 57.87 -8.90 5.32
N SER A 315 57.60 -9.93 4.51
CA SER A 315 57.14 -11.25 4.96
C SER A 315 58.29 -12.24 5.27
N GLY A 316 59.55 -11.77 5.33
CA GLY A 316 60.72 -12.56 5.72
C GLY A 316 61.16 -13.64 4.72
N ASN A 317 60.70 -13.57 3.46
CA ASN A 317 60.90 -14.62 2.47
C ASN A 317 61.69 -14.11 1.26
N VAL A 318 62.80 -14.78 0.92
CA VAL A 318 63.71 -14.39 -0.18
C VAL A 318 63.03 -14.51 -1.55
N ASN A 319 62.07 -15.44 -1.67
CA ASN A 319 61.29 -15.65 -2.89
C ASN A 319 59.96 -14.88 -2.85
N CYS A 320 59.55 -14.35 -4.01
CA CYS A 320 58.25 -13.70 -4.16
C CYS A 320 57.08 -14.63 -3.81
N VAL A 321 56.26 -14.23 -2.84
CA VAL A 321 55.00 -14.90 -2.49
C VAL A 321 54.03 -14.85 -3.68
N SER A 322 53.20 -15.87 -3.85
CA SER A 322 52.13 -15.87 -4.86
C SER A 322 51.06 -14.84 -4.52
N LYS A 323 50.60 -14.09 -5.52
CA LYS A 323 49.53 -13.10 -5.36
C LYS A 323 48.22 -13.78 -4.89
N PRO A 324 47.49 -13.20 -3.93
CA PRO A 324 46.21 -13.74 -3.49
C PRO A 324 45.14 -13.68 -4.61
N PRO A 325 44.10 -14.52 -4.55
CA PRO A 325 42.98 -14.44 -5.48
C PRO A 325 42.33 -13.06 -5.41
N GLY A 326 42.12 -12.43 -6.57
CA GLY A 326 41.56 -11.08 -6.65
C GLY A 326 42.55 -9.91 -6.46
N PHE A 327 43.86 -10.17 -6.35
CA PHE A 327 44.88 -9.12 -6.20
C PHE A 327 44.77 -7.99 -7.24
N LYS A 328 44.76 -6.74 -6.75
CA LYS A 328 44.78 -5.51 -7.55
C LYS A 328 46.04 -4.73 -7.19
N CYS A 329 46.82 -4.31 -8.19
CA CYS A 329 48.01 -3.51 -7.95
C CYS A 329 47.65 -2.02 -7.80
N GLU A 330 47.91 -1.46 -6.63
CA GLU A 330 47.59 -0.07 -6.27
C GLU A 330 48.67 0.95 -6.66
N CYS A 331 49.63 0.60 -7.53
CA CYS A 331 50.56 1.59 -8.08
C CYS A 331 49.82 2.61 -8.98
N SER A 332 50.28 3.86 -9.01
CA SER A 332 49.61 4.96 -9.71
C SER A 332 49.29 4.65 -11.18
N ALA A 333 50.23 4.03 -11.92
CA ALA A 333 50.04 3.65 -13.31
C ALA A 333 48.95 2.57 -13.49
N CYS A 334 48.92 1.53 -12.65
CA CYS A 334 47.87 0.51 -12.69
C CYS A 334 46.52 1.02 -12.18
N SER A 335 46.50 1.97 -11.25
CA SER A 335 45.27 2.64 -10.81
C SER A 335 44.67 3.49 -11.93
N LYS A 336 45.46 4.38 -12.55
CA LYS A 336 45.04 5.19 -13.71
C LYS A 336 44.52 4.32 -14.86
N VAL A 337 45.21 3.24 -15.23
CA VAL A 337 44.74 2.32 -16.29
C VAL A 337 43.44 1.58 -15.89
N ARG A 338 43.24 1.24 -14.61
CA ARG A 338 41.96 0.67 -14.13
C ARG A 338 40.83 1.71 -14.22
N GLN A 339 41.07 2.93 -13.76
CA GLN A 339 40.14 4.05 -13.85
C GLN A 339 39.75 4.34 -15.31
N SER A 340 40.71 4.51 -16.23
CA SER A 340 40.41 4.74 -17.66
C SER A 340 39.62 3.59 -18.29
N LYS A 341 39.88 2.33 -17.91
CA LYS A 341 39.08 1.18 -18.37
C LYS A 341 37.67 1.18 -17.80
N GLN A 342 37.49 1.63 -16.56
CA GLN A 342 36.18 1.74 -15.91
C GLN A 342 35.37 2.90 -16.50
N GLN A 343 36.02 4.03 -16.76
CA GLN A 343 35.45 5.18 -17.48
C GLN A 343 35.00 4.77 -18.88
N ARG A 344 35.87 4.16 -19.71
CA ARG A 344 35.50 3.68 -21.05
C ARG A 344 34.39 2.63 -21.03
N LYS A 345 34.30 1.79 -19.98
CA LYS A 345 33.15 0.88 -19.79
C LYS A 345 31.86 1.66 -19.50
N HIS A 346 31.92 2.74 -18.72
CA HIS A 346 30.77 3.57 -18.40
C HIS A 346 30.30 4.39 -19.61
N GLU A 347 31.22 5.00 -20.36
CA GLU A 347 30.97 5.66 -21.65
C GLU A 347 30.33 4.70 -22.64
N ASN A 348 30.95 3.55 -22.92
CA ASN A 348 30.38 2.52 -23.79
C ASN A 348 29.00 2.03 -23.33
N TRP A 349 28.70 2.03 -22.03
CA TRP A 349 27.38 1.70 -21.51
C TRP A 349 26.38 2.82 -21.79
N ARG A 350 26.74 4.09 -21.54
CA ARG A 350 25.89 5.25 -21.87
C ARG A 350 25.56 5.30 -23.35
N VAL A 351 26.55 5.12 -24.23
CA VAL A 351 26.35 5.08 -25.69
C VAL A 351 25.30 4.03 -26.08
N ARG A 352 25.34 2.82 -25.49
CA ARG A 352 24.31 1.78 -25.76
C ARG A 352 22.93 2.14 -25.24
N VAL A 353 22.83 2.86 -24.12
CA VAL A 353 21.54 3.32 -23.59
C VAL A 353 20.95 4.39 -24.52
N CYS A 354 21.75 5.40 -24.90
CA CYS A 354 21.34 6.40 -25.86
C CYS A 354 20.96 5.79 -27.22
N GLN A 355 21.72 4.80 -27.72
CA GLN A 355 21.40 4.09 -28.97
C GLN A 355 20.05 3.35 -28.93
N LYS A 356 19.64 2.82 -27.77
CA LYS A 356 18.29 2.23 -27.61
C LYS A 356 17.21 3.29 -27.64
N ILE A 357 17.44 4.42 -26.97
CA ILE A 357 16.51 5.55 -26.93
C ILE A 357 16.33 6.16 -28.34
N SER A 358 17.42 6.40 -29.06
CA SER A 358 17.40 6.92 -30.44
C SER A 358 16.85 5.92 -31.48
N ALA A 359 16.63 4.66 -31.10
CA ALA A 359 16.02 3.65 -31.99
C ALA A 359 14.49 3.59 -31.86
N GLU A 360 13.91 4.28 -30.87
CA GLU A 360 12.47 4.32 -30.64
C GLU A 360 11.86 5.54 -31.36
N GLU A 361 11.11 5.30 -32.44
CA GLU A 361 10.68 6.34 -33.40
C GLU A 361 9.81 7.45 -32.79
N LYS A 362 9.13 7.17 -31.68
CA LYS A 362 8.16 8.08 -31.04
C LYS A 362 8.61 8.56 -29.66
N PHE A 363 9.91 8.48 -29.37
CA PHE A 363 10.47 8.88 -28.09
C PHE A 363 11.08 10.29 -28.10
N PRO A 364 10.84 11.12 -27.07
CA PRO A 364 9.91 10.92 -25.97
C PRO A 364 8.46 11.23 -26.39
N ASN A 365 7.50 10.52 -25.81
CA ASN A 365 6.08 10.80 -26.06
C ASN A 365 5.63 12.05 -25.29
N TYR A 366 5.61 13.18 -25.99
CA TYR A 366 5.21 14.48 -25.45
C TYR A 366 3.80 14.51 -24.86
N GLN A 367 2.85 13.73 -25.38
CA GLN A 367 1.48 13.69 -24.83
C GLN A 367 1.48 13.11 -23.42
N ILE A 368 2.33 12.12 -23.14
CA ILE A 368 2.49 11.54 -21.80
C ILE A 368 3.15 12.54 -20.85
N ILE A 369 4.18 13.26 -21.32
CA ILE A 369 4.82 14.34 -20.54
C ILE A 369 3.80 15.43 -20.19
N GLU A 370 3.00 15.86 -21.17
CA GLU A 370 1.98 16.87 -20.99
C GLU A 370 0.91 16.44 -19.98
N ILE A 371 0.40 15.21 -20.07
CA ILE A 371 -0.58 14.66 -19.11
C ILE A 371 -0.04 14.74 -17.68
N TYR A 372 1.20 14.29 -17.44
CA TYR A 372 1.77 14.28 -16.09
C TYR A 372 2.20 15.65 -15.56
N LEU A 373 2.46 16.65 -16.42
CA LEU A 373 2.98 17.96 -16.00
C LEU A 373 1.93 19.09 -16.05
N ASN A 374 0.86 18.97 -16.83
CA ASN A 374 -0.18 20.00 -16.92
C ASN A 374 -1.06 19.99 -15.66
N ASN A 375 -0.81 20.92 -14.74
CA ASN A 375 -1.68 21.24 -13.60
C ASN A 375 -2.97 21.99 -14.01
N SER A 376 -3.55 21.71 -15.19
CA SER A 376 -4.90 22.20 -15.53
C SER A 376 -5.86 21.64 -14.49
N ARG A 377 -6.58 22.49 -13.73
CA ARG A 377 -7.43 22.08 -12.59
C ARG A 377 -8.18 20.79 -12.91
N ASN A 378 -7.83 19.70 -12.23
CA ASN A 378 -8.29 18.35 -12.55
C ASN A 378 -9.68 18.04 -11.99
N CYS A 379 -10.47 19.04 -11.57
CA CYS A 379 -11.82 18.87 -11.07
C CYS A 379 -12.85 19.20 -12.16
N SER A 380 -13.82 18.31 -12.38
CA SER A 380 -14.90 18.55 -13.36
C SER A 380 -16.01 19.41 -12.74
N GLY A 381 -15.80 20.73 -12.68
CA GLY A 381 -16.78 21.71 -12.18
C GLY A 381 -16.75 23.01 -12.98
N SER A 382 -17.86 23.34 -13.63
CA SER A 382 -18.01 24.55 -14.44
C SER A 382 -18.43 25.75 -13.61
N ALA A 383 -17.52 26.29 -12.80
CA ALA A 383 -17.65 27.61 -12.19
C ALA A 383 -16.26 28.20 -11.89
N GLU A 384 -15.96 29.34 -12.49
CA GLU A 384 -14.90 30.21 -11.96
C GLU A 384 -15.42 30.77 -10.62
N ASN A 385 -14.73 30.47 -9.52
CA ASN A 385 -14.99 30.93 -8.15
C ASN A 385 -15.99 30.13 -7.28
N GLU A 386 -16.02 28.79 -7.36
CA GLU A 386 -16.36 28.02 -6.15
C GLU A 386 -15.09 27.73 -5.34
N ASP A 387 -15.05 28.28 -4.12
CA ASP A 387 -14.09 27.88 -3.10
C ASP A 387 -14.39 26.42 -2.72
N HIS A 388 -13.46 25.50 -3.02
CA HIS A 388 -13.63 24.05 -2.79
C HIS A 388 -13.50 23.71 -1.30
N SER A 389 -14.37 24.30 -0.49
CA SER A 389 -14.52 23.99 0.92
C SER A 389 -14.89 22.51 1.08
N LEU A 390 -13.91 21.72 1.49
CA LEU A 390 -14.10 20.31 1.83
C LEU A 390 -14.98 20.25 3.08
N LEU A 391 -16.25 19.88 2.91
CA LEU A 391 -17.25 19.86 3.97
C LEU A 391 -17.67 18.42 4.28
N TRP A 392 -17.34 17.97 5.49
CA TRP A 392 -17.88 16.75 6.09
C TRP A 392 -19.24 17.09 6.72
N LYS A 393 -20.27 16.35 6.33
CA LYS A 393 -21.65 16.51 6.79
C LYS A 393 -22.00 15.39 7.78
N ASN A 394 -23.06 15.59 8.56
CA ASN A 394 -23.60 14.51 9.38
C ASN A 394 -24.23 13.42 8.50
N PRO A 395 -24.05 12.12 8.84
CA PRO A 395 -24.60 11.01 8.06
C PRO A 395 -26.13 10.95 8.17
N LYS A 396 -26.79 10.60 7.06
CA LYS A 396 -28.24 10.41 6.99
C LYS A 396 -28.61 9.00 7.45
N ILE A 397 -28.79 8.83 8.76
CA ILE A 397 -28.88 7.50 9.40
C ILE A 397 -30.03 6.66 8.84
N ASP A 398 -31.23 7.23 8.64
CA ASP A 398 -32.39 6.45 8.18
C ASP A 398 -32.28 6.08 6.70
N ASP A 399 -31.88 7.02 5.83
CA ASP A 399 -31.55 6.74 4.42
C ASP A 399 -30.47 5.64 4.30
N LEU A 400 -29.43 5.66 5.16
CA LEU A 400 -28.38 4.63 5.21
C LEU A 400 -28.92 3.25 5.62
N VAL A 401 -29.86 3.21 6.57
CA VAL A 401 -30.51 1.98 7.03
C VAL A 401 -31.28 1.33 5.89
N ASP A 402 -32.11 2.10 5.18
CA ASP A 402 -32.91 1.61 4.06
C ASP A 402 -32.01 1.20 2.87
N PHE A 403 -30.98 1.99 2.56
CA PHE A 403 -30.00 1.68 1.52
C PHE A 403 -29.27 0.35 1.80
N MET A 404 -28.78 0.14 3.02
CA MET A 404 -28.07 -1.09 3.38
C MET A 404 -29.02 -2.29 3.51
N ALA A 405 -30.26 -2.09 3.95
CA ALA A 405 -31.29 -3.13 3.91
C ALA A 405 -31.57 -3.58 2.46
N TYR A 406 -31.69 -2.65 1.51
CA TYR A 406 -31.93 -2.98 0.09
C TYR A 406 -30.72 -3.64 -0.59
N TYR A 407 -29.52 -3.05 -0.45
CA TYR A 407 -28.32 -3.49 -1.17
C TYR A 407 -27.61 -4.68 -0.52
N GLN A 408 -27.59 -4.77 0.80
CA GLN A 408 -26.86 -5.80 1.55
C GLN A 408 -27.75 -6.83 2.26
N ASN A 409 -29.07 -6.60 2.32
CA ASN A 409 -29.99 -7.35 3.18
C ASN A 409 -29.59 -7.26 4.66
N TRP A 410 -29.05 -6.12 5.11
CA TRP A 410 -28.78 -5.89 6.53
C TRP A 410 -30.06 -5.59 7.29
N GLU A 411 -30.15 -6.15 8.49
CA GLU A 411 -31.21 -5.82 9.44
C GLU A 411 -30.97 -4.39 9.97
N PRO A 412 -32.02 -3.55 10.13
CA PRO A 412 -31.87 -2.14 10.52
C PRO A 412 -31.02 -1.88 11.77
N SER A 413 -31.15 -2.71 12.80
CA SER A 413 -30.37 -2.59 14.04
C SER A 413 -28.88 -2.83 13.77
N TYR A 414 -28.51 -3.80 12.92
CA TYR A 414 -27.12 -4.04 12.51
C TYR A 414 -26.51 -2.81 11.83
N THR A 415 -27.21 -2.18 10.87
CA THR A 415 -26.69 -0.98 10.19
C THR A 415 -26.46 0.17 11.19
N ARG A 416 -27.45 0.45 12.07
CA ARG A 416 -27.31 1.47 13.12
C ARG A 416 -26.16 1.15 14.06
N GLN A 417 -26.02 -0.11 14.47
CA GLN A 417 -24.98 -0.57 15.38
C GLN A 417 -23.57 -0.38 14.81
N ARG A 418 -23.38 -0.58 13.50
CA ARG A 418 -22.08 -0.39 12.84
C ARG A 418 -21.76 1.07 12.51
N LEU A 419 -22.74 1.97 12.54
CA LEU A 419 -22.52 3.43 12.44
C LEU A 419 -22.08 4.08 13.76
N ILE A 420 -22.39 3.47 14.92
CA ILE A 420 -22.10 4.02 16.25
C ILE A 420 -20.68 4.60 16.40
N PRO A 421 -19.58 3.92 16.00
CA PRO A 421 -18.22 4.48 16.16
C PRO A 421 -17.99 5.78 15.39
N MET A 422 -18.63 5.95 14.22
CA MET A 422 -18.59 7.21 13.47
C MET A 422 -19.42 8.27 14.18
N LEU A 423 -20.61 7.92 14.69
CA LEU A 423 -21.52 8.84 15.38
C LEU A 423 -20.92 9.36 16.70
N THR A 424 -20.24 8.52 17.48
CA THR A 424 -19.50 8.95 18.68
C THR A 424 -18.32 9.85 18.33
N THR A 425 -17.57 9.53 17.28
CA THR A 425 -16.47 10.40 16.80
C THR A 425 -16.98 11.78 16.36
N ILE A 426 -18.10 11.84 15.63
CA ILE A 426 -18.75 13.11 15.25
C ILE A 426 -19.19 13.87 16.50
N PHE A 427 -19.91 13.22 17.41
CA PHE A 427 -20.37 13.81 18.66
C PHE A 427 -19.22 14.41 19.48
N LEU A 428 -18.12 13.67 19.67
CA LEU A 428 -16.97 14.16 20.41
C LEU A 428 -16.29 15.35 19.70
N ARG A 429 -16.18 15.34 18.37
CA ARG A 429 -15.67 16.48 17.58
C ARG A 429 -16.57 17.71 17.70
N GLU A 430 -17.89 17.52 17.73
CA GLU A 430 -18.87 18.59 17.92
C GLU A 430 -18.79 19.16 19.34
N MET A 431 -18.69 18.31 20.37
CA MET A 431 -18.48 18.73 21.77
C MET A 431 -17.21 19.55 21.96
N VAL A 432 -16.09 19.18 21.32
CA VAL A 432 -14.85 19.98 21.32
C VAL A 432 -15.06 21.35 20.65
N SER A 433 -15.86 21.39 19.58
CA SER A 433 -16.11 22.61 18.81
C SER A 433 -17.14 23.54 19.48
N ASN A 434 -18.08 22.97 20.23
CA ASN A 434 -19.16 23.69 20.92
C ASN A 434 -19.53 23.03 22.27
N PRO A 435 -18.75 23.24 23.34
CA PRO A 435 -18.93 22.55 24.62
C PRO A 435 -20.22 22.89 25.38
N GLN A 436 -20.98 23.90 24.94
CA GLN A 436 -22.20 24.38 25.60
C GLN A 436 -23.48 23.86 24.94
N ALA A 437 -23.37 23.11 23.84
CA ALA A 437 -24.52 22.45 23.25
C ALA A 437 -24.89 21.23 24.10
N GLY A 438 -26.14 21.18 24.58
CA GLY A 438 -26.71 20.02 25.28
C GLY A 438 -27.00 18.86 24.32
N LEU A 439 -25.95 18.42 23.62
CA LEU A 439 -26.02 17.38 22.59
C LEU A 439 -26.26 16.02 23.26
N LEU A 440 -27.15 15.25 22.67
CA LEU A 440 -27.32 13.84 22.98
C LEU A 440 -26.89 13.02 21.76
N LEU A 441 -26.01 12.04 21.99
CA LEU A 441 -25.62 11.07 20.99
C LEU A 441 -26.87 10.32 20.50
N CYS A 442 -27.11 10.37 19.19
CA CYS A 442 -28.33 9.85 18.55
C CYS A 442 -29.65 10.40 19.15
N GLY A 443 -29.62 11.57 19.80
CA GLY A 443 -30.78 12.16 20.49
C GLY A 443 -31.22 11.41 21.76
N GLN A 444 -30.48 10.40 22.21
CA GLN A 444 -30.92 9.46 23.26
C GLN A 444 -29.87 9.16 24.33
N TYR A 445 -28.58 9.32 24.03
CA TYR A 445 -27.50 8.90 24.92
C TYR A 445 -26.66 10.10 25.37
N GLU A 446 -26.30 10.11 26.65
CA GLU A 446 -25.36 11.07 27.23
C GLU A 446 -24.04 10.36 27.62
N PHE A 447 -22.96 11.14 27.69
CA PHE A 447 -21.68 10.64 28.19
C PHE A 447 -21.83 10.31 29.69
N HIS A 448 -21.52 9.07 30.09
CA HIS A 448 -21.65 8.64 31.48
C HIS A 448 -20.31 8.59 32.22
N SER A 449 -19.34 7.83 31.69
CA SER A 449 -17.98 7.76 32.28
C SER A 449 -17.01 6.95 31.42
N ILE A 450 -15.70 7.10 31.66
CA ILE A 450 -14.67 6.20 31.12
C ILE A 450 -14.62 4.91 31.95
N GLN A 451 -14.78 3.76 31.29
CA GLN A 451 -14.75 2.45 31.94
C GLN A 451 -13.30 1.98 32.18
N ARG A 452 -12.44 2.08 31.17
CA ARG A 452 -11.03 1.59 31.19
C ARG A 452 -10.23 2.13 30.01
N ILE A 453 -8.90 2.02 30.11
CA ILE A 453 -8.00 2.13 28.96
C ILE A 453 -7.88 0.76 28.28
N LYS A 454 -7.92 0.72 26.95
CA LYS A 454 -7.79 -0.47 26.11
C LYS A 454 -6.71 -0.23 25.06
N ILE A 455 -5.76 -1.16 24.91
CA ILE A 455 -4.67 -1.03 23.95
C ILE A 455 -4.98 -1.86 22.70
N ARG A 456 -4.88 -1.26 21.51
CA ARG A 456 -5.03 -1.90 20.20
C ARG A 456 -3.89 -1.48 19.29
N CYS A 457 -3.23 -2.45 18.65
CA CYS A 457 -2.12 -2.20 17.72
C CYS A 457 -1.05 -1.25 18.32
N SER A 458 -0.74 -1.42 19.61
CA SER A 458 0.14 -0.58 20.43
C SER A 458 -0.36 0.85 20.75
N HIS A 459 -1.56 1.25 20.30
CA HIS A 459 -2.18 2.52 20.65
C HIS A 459 -3.24 2.38 21.77
N PRO A 460 -3.27 3.27 22.78
CA PRO A 460 -4.29 3.25 23.83
C PRO A 460 -5.56 4.06 23.46
N PHE A 461 -6.72 3.50 23.79
CA PHE A 461 -8.06 4.07 23.61
C PHE A 461 -8.78 4.11 24.96
N TYR A 462 -9.73 5.04 25.14
CA TYR A 462 -10.69 4.98 26.25
C TYR A 462 -11.90 4.16 25.85
N VAL A 463 -12.32 3.23 26.71
CA VAL A 463 -13.64 2.59 26.58
C VAL A 463 -14.65 3.51 27.26
N VAL A 464 -15.41 4.26 26.48
CA VAL A 464 -16.40 5.22 26.98
C VAL A 464 -17.74 4.50 27.20
N LYS A 465 -18.34 4.70 28.38
CA LYS A 465 -19.70 4.28 28.71
C LYS A 465 -20.65 5.43 28.41
N TRP A 466 -21.68 5.15 27.63
CA TRP A 466 -22.82 6.03 27.34
C TRP A 466 -24.04 5.49 28.06
N THR A 467 -24.90 6.36 28.60
CA THR A 467 -26.17 5.96 29.25
C THR A 467 -27.35 6.52 28.47
N ARG A 468 -28.46 5.78 28.40
CA ARG A 468 -29.69 6.28 27.77
C ARG A 468 -30.42 7.23 28.71
N VAL A 469 -30.77 8.42 28.23
CA VAL A 469 -31.56 9.39 29.00
C VAL A 469 -33.00 8.86 29.15
N SER A 470 -33.44 8.70 30.40
CA SER A 470 -34.80 8.26 30.70
C SER A 470 -35.80 9.38 30.46
N CYS A 471 -36.46 9.37 29.30
CA CYS A 471 -37.48 10.37 28.95
C CYS A 471 -38.73 10.18 29.82
N GLY A 472 -38.83 10.95 30.89
CA GLY A 472 -39.95 10.89 31.83
C GLY A 472 -41.17 11.69 31.35
N SER A 473 -42.14 11.03 30.70
CA SER A 473 -43.55 11.43 30.64
C SER A 473 -44.42 10.35 29.98
N ASN A 474 -45.63 10.13 30.51
CA ASN A 474 -46.59 9.15 29.99
C ASN A 474 -46.92 9.37 28.50
N SER A 475 -46.36 8.51 27.65
CA SER A 475 -46.87 8.23 26.31
C SER A 475 -46.81 6.72 26.13
N GLN A 476 -47.91 6.10 25.70
CA GLN A 476 -47.85 4.75 25.15
C GLN A 476 -47.09 4.85 23.83
N VAL A 477 -45.77 4.65 23.88
CA VAL A 477 -44.96 4.36 22.70
C VAL A 477 -45.04 2.86 22.49
N ASP A 478 -45.35 2.44 21.26
CA ASP A 478 -45.41 1.03 20.88
C ASP A 478 -44.19 0.24 21.37
N GLU A 479 -44.40 -1.03 21.75
CA GLU A 479 -43.34 -2.01 22.02
C GLU A 479 -42.64 -2.45 20.71
N GLN A 480 -42.23 -1.49 19.88
CA GLN A 480 -41.51 -1.70 18.61
C GLN A 480 -40.38 -0.68 18.47
N SER A 481 -39.40 -0.77 19.38
CA SER A 481 -38.04 -0.29 19.12
C SER A 481 -37.08 -1.44 19.38
N ASP A 482 -37.05 -2.39 18.45
CA ASP A 482 -36.29 -3.65 18.58
C ASP A 482 -34.78 -3.40 18.64
N LEU A 483 -34.26 -3.48 19.86
CA LEU A 483 -32.90 -3.93 20.16
C LEU A 483 -32.95 -5.26 20.93
N GLN A 484 -33.94 -6.12 20.63
CA GLN A 484 -33.89 -7.51 21.05
C GLN A 484 -32.89 -8.26 20.18
N LEU A 485 -31.88 -8.81 20.84
CA LEU A 485 -30.85 -9.64 20.22
C LEU A 485 -31.48 -10.99 19.78
N GLY A 486 -32.01 -11.03 18.56
CA GLY A 486 -32.34 -12.30 17.90
C GLY A 486 -31.05 -13.09 17.63
N ASP A 487 -31.12 -14.41 17.82
CA ASP A 487 -30.02 -15.35 17.53
C ASP A 487 -29.48 -15.08 16.11
N THR A 488 -28.30 -14.44 16.05
CA THR A 488 -27.69 -14.12 14.77
C THR A 488 -27.15 -15.41 14.19
N LEU A 489 -27.72 -15.87 13.09
CA LEU A 489 -27.12 -16.94 12.29
C LEU A 489 -25.72 -16.49 11.85
N GLU A 490 -24.69 -16.98 12.54
CA GLU A 490 -23.30 -16.77 12.20
C GLU A 490 -23.00 -17.37 10.83
N VAL A 491 -23.19 -16.55 9.78
CA VAL A 491 -22.49 -16.76 8.53
C VAL A 491 -21.01 -16.65 8.88
N ASN A 492 -20.34 -17.80 8.93
CA ASN A 492 -18.95 -17.95 9.36
C ASN A 492 -17.98 -17.38 8.30
N GLU A 493 -18.04 -16.05 8.08
CA GLU A 493 -17.04 -15.30 7.33
C GLU A 493 -15.95 -14.77 8.30
N PRO A 494 -14.66 -14.85 7.93
CA PRO A 494 -13.59 -14.39 8.80
C PRO A 494 -13.56 -12.85 8.91
N ALA A 495 -13.93 -12.32 10.08
CA ALA A 495 -13.98 -10.88 10.39
C ALA A 495 -12.68 -10.10 10.09
N ASP A 496 -11.53 -10.79 10.09
CA ASP A 496 -10.20 -10.21 9.80
C ASP A 496 -10.03 -9.75 8.33
N LEU A 497 -10.89 -10.20 7.40
CA LEU A 497 -10.77 -9.91 5.96
C LEU A 497 -11.77 -8.84 5.45
N LEU A 498 -12.71 -8.41 6.27
CA LEU A 498 -13.81 -7.52 5.87
C LEU A 498 -13.74 -6.11 6.48
N ASP A 499 -12.64 -5.81 7.20
CA ASP A 499 -12.46 -4.57 7.97
C ASP A 499 -13.62 -4.26 8.93
N GLU A 500 -14.35 -5.28 9.44
CA GLU A 500 -15.48 -5.03 10.34
C GLU A 500 -15.02 -4.34 11.63
N PRO A 501 -15.68 -3.23 12.04
CA PRO A 501 -15.44 -2.60 13.33
C PRO A 501 -16.04 -3.48 14.43
N ASP A 502 -15.42 -3.47 15.61
CA ASP A 502 -15.96 -4.20 16.76
C ASP A 502 -17.36 -3.71 17.13
N VAL A 503 -18.20 -4.67 17.50
CA VAL A 503 -19.58 -4.42 17.92
C VAL A 503 -19.58 -3.64 19.25
N PRO A 504 -20.25 -2.48 19.34
CA PRO A 504 -20.47 -1.77 20.60
C PRO A 504 -21.14 -2.68 21.63
N LEU A 505 -20.55 -2.76 22.82
CA LEU A 505 -21.07 -3.63 23.87
C LEU A 505 -22.24 -2.95 24.57
N ILE A 506 -23.44 -3.55 24.49
CA ILE A 506 -24.60 -3.15 25.27
C ILE A 506 -24.53 -3.88 26.62
N LEU A 507 -24.60 -3.13 27.71
CA LEU A 507 -24.60 -3.61 29.09
C LEU A 507 -25.88 -3.14 29.78
N ILE A 508 -26.61 -4.06 30.40
CA ILE A 508 -27.76 -3.74 31.25
C ILE A 508 -27.29 -3.89 32.70
N ASP A 509 -27.41 -2.82 33.48
CA ASP A 509 -26.92 -2.74 34.86
C ASP A 509 -27.91 -1.88 35.66
N ASP A 510 -28.45 -2.41 36.76
CA ASP A 510 -29.54 -1.82 37.57
C ASP A 510 -30.73 -1.23 36.78
N GLY A 511 -31.11 -1.87 35.67
CA GLY A 511 -32.21 -1.45 34.80
C GLY A 511 -31.87 -0.30 33.85
N CYS A 512 -30.66 0.26 33.92
CA CYS A 512 -30.15 1.27 33.00
C CYS A 512 -29.46 0.61 31.80
N TRP A 513 -29.70 1.17 30.62
CA TRP A 513 -29.12 0.70 29.36
C TRP A 513 -27.84 1.47 29.06
N PHE A 514 -26.72 0.77 29.05
CA PHE A 514 -25.41 1.33 28.75
C PHE A 514 -24.86 0.80 27.43
N MET A 515 -24.21 1.68 26.69
CA MET A 515 -23.47 1.33 25.47
C MET A 515 -21.99 1.64 25.69
N ALA A 516 -21.09 0.79 25.21
CA ALA A 516 -19.65 1.01 25.32
C ALA A 516 -18.97 1.05 23.95
N THR A 517 -18.15 2.08 23.72
CA THR A 517 -17.39 2.30 22.48
C THR A 517 -15.91 2.54 22.76
N ASP A 518 -15.06 2.26 21.77
CA ASP A 518 -13.60 2.44 21.87
C ASP A 518 -13.21 3.79 21.24
N GLU A 519 -12.96 4.80 22.07
CA GLU A 519 -12.76 6.20 21.67
C GLU A 519 -11.30 6.66 21.78
N ASN A 520 -10.96 7.67 20.97
CA ASN A 520 -9.65 8.34 20.97
C ASN A 520 -9.42 9.09 22.30
N MET A 521 -8.28 8.83 22.96
CA MET A 521 -7.94 9.47 24.24
C MET A 521 -7.83 10.99 24.19
N GLU A 522 -7.21 11.54 23.15
CA GLU A 522 -6.99 12.98 23.00
C GLU A 522 -8.31 13.70 22.72
N LEU A 523 -9.17 13.07 21.90
CA LEU A 523 -10.49 13.61 21.56
C LEU A 523 -11.44 13.61 22.77
N VAL A 524 -11.43 12.54 23.57
CA VAL A 524 -12.22 12.46 24.83
C VAL A 524 -11.67 13.43 25.88
N GLN A 525 -10.35 13.58 26.00
CA GLN A 525 -9.72 14.58 26.90
C GLN A 525 -10.11 16.01 26.51
N ALA A 526 -10.21 16.31 25.22
CA ALA A 526 -10.64 17.62 24.73
C ALA A 526 -12.14 17.85 24.93
N ALA A 527 -12.98 16.82 24.80
CA ALA A 527 -14.44 16.93 24.93
C ALA A 527 -14.91 16.96 26.40
N PHE A 528 -14.31 16.15 27.28
CA PHE A 528 -14.75 15.93 28.67
C PHE A 528 -13.55 15.90 29.64
N PRO A 529 -12.77 16.99 29.78
CA PRO A 529 -11.53 16.98 30.56
C PRO A 529 -11.73 16.57 32.03
N GLU A 530 -12.75 17.10 32.71
CA GLU A 530 -13.06 16.80 34.12
C GLU A 530 -13.38 15.31 34.36
N GLU A 531 -13.98 14.65 33.36
CA GLU A 531 -14.29 13.22 33.40
C GLU A 531 -13.04 12.36 33.26
N VAL A 532 -12.07 12.81 32.45
CA VAL A 532 -10.79 12.12 32.30
C VAL A 532 -9.95 12.27 33.56
N ASP A 533 -9.86 13.46 34.12
CA ASP A 533 -9.12 13.73 35.36
C ASP A 533 -9.66 12.85 36.50
N ARG A 534 -11.00 12.82 36.68
CA ARG A 534 -11.66 11.95 37.67
C ARG A 534 -11.36 10.46 37.44
N PHE A 535 -11.38 9.99 36.19
CA PHE A 535 -11.02 8.61 35.86
C PHE A 535 -9.56 8.28 36.19
N LEU A 536 -8.63 9.21 35.92
CA LEU A 536 -7.20 9.04 36.22
C LEU A 536 -6.94 9.02 37.74
N GLU A 537 -7.54 9.94 38.50
CA GLU A 537 -7.46 9.94 39.97
C GLU A 537 -8.01 8.64 40.57
N GLU A 538 -9.17 8.17 40.12
CA GLU A 538 -9.73 6.88 40.55
C GLU A 538 -8.79 5.71 40.26
N LYS A 539 -8.14 5.72 39.09
CA LYS A 539 -7.19 4.68 38.69
C LYS A 539 -5.95 4.71 39.59
N GLU A 540 -5.37 5.87 39.86
CA GLU A 540 -4.24 6.01 40.81
C GLU A 540 -4.62 5.58 42.23
N LEU A 541 -5.85 5.90 42.68
CA LEU A 541 -6.36 5.45 43.97
C LEU A 541 -6.52 3.93 44.04
N LYS A 542 -6.97 3.28 42.95
CA LYS A 542 -7.07 1.82 42.84
C LYS A 542 -5.68 1.17 42.80
N GLU A 543 -4.72 1.72 42.05
CA GLU A 543 -3.34 1.23 41.99
C GLU A 543 -2.60 1.40 43.32
N SER A 544 -2.73 2.54 43.99
CA SER A 544 -2.10 2.79 45.30
C SER A 544 -2.67 1.91 46.41
N LYS A 545 -3.98 1.64 46.41
CA LYS A 545 -4.62 0.63 47.28
C LYS A 545 -4.06 -0.77 47.01
N SER A 546 -3.88 -1.15 45.74
CA SER A 546 -3.27 -2.43 45.34
C SER A 546 -1.81 -2.56 45.80
N ARG A 547 -0.99 -1.51 45.63
CA ARG A 547 0.40 -1.45 46.12
C ARG A 547 0.47 -1.58 47.64
N LYS A 548 -0.38 -0.86 48.39
CA LYS A 548 -0.48 -0.99 49.86
C LYS A 548 -0.86 -2.41 50.29
N LYS A 549 -1.76 -3.09 49.57
CA LYS A 549 -2.14 -4.50 49.85
C LYS A 549 -1.02 -5.51 49.59
N LYS A 550 -0.03 -5.18 48.77
CA LYS A 550 1.19 -5.99 48.53
C LYS A 550 2.37 -5.65 49.46
N GLY A 551 2.28 -4.57 50.23
CA GLY A 551 3.40 -4.03 51.02
C GLY A 551 3.42 -4.43 52.50
N THR A 552 2.40 -5.13 53.01
CA THR A 552 2.29 -5.45 54.44
C THR A 552 2.72 -6.89 54.74
N PRO A 553 3.84 -7.13 55.46
CA PRO A 553 4.11 -8.43 56.04
C PRO A 553 3.26 -8.58 57.31
N SER A 554 2.26 -9.48 57.29
CA SER A 554 1.52 -9.85 58.51
C SER A 554 2.10 -11.13 59.10
N ASP A 555 2.44 -11.09 60.38
CA ASP A 555 2.85 -12.26 61.16
C ASP A 555 1.77 -13.36 61.20
N LYS A 556 2.22 -14.59 61.44
CA LYS A 556 1.40 -15.81 61.37
C LYS A 556 0.52 -16.02 62.60
N LEU A 557 -0.69 -16.53 62.37
CA LEU A 557 -1.30 -17.59 63.18
C LEU A 557 -2.22 -18.43 62.28
N ASP A 558 -2.05 -19.76 62.27
CA ASP A 558 -2.71 -20.71 61.35
C ASP A 558 -4.04 -21.25 61.95
N SER A 559 -5.05 -21.82 61.26
CA SER A 559 -5.24 -22.38 59.89
C SER A 559 -6.77 -22.50 59.59
N PRO A 560 -7.33 -23.23 58.59
CA PRO A 560 -6.80 -23.77 57.32
C PRO A 560 -7.72 -23.54 56.07
N LYS A 561 -7.17 -23.74 54.85
CA LYS A 561 -7.84 -23.81 53.51
C LYS A 561 -8.40 -22.46 52.99
N SER A 562 -8.27 -22.07 51.72
CA SER A 562 -7.88 -22.82 50.50
C SER A 562 -6.78 -22.12 49.68
N THR A 563 -5.86 -22.90 49.10
CA THR A 563 -4.66 -22.39 48.40
C THR A 563 -4.92 -22.13 46.91
N GLY A 564 -5.46 -20.96 46.59
CA GLY A 564 -5.52 -20.44 45.22
C GLY A 564 -4.16 -19.85 44.77
N ILE A 565 -3.19 -20.71 44.44
CA ILE A 565 -1.87 -20.25 43.95
C ILE A 565 -2.00 -19.78 42.50
N GLN A 566 -1.91 -18.47 42.27
CA GLN A 566 -1.79 -17.90 40.94
C GLN A 566 -0.35 -18.07 40.43
N LEU A 567 -0.09 -19.18 39.72
CA LEU A 567 1.18 -19.42 39.03
C LEU A 567 1.34 -18.50 37.82
N SER A 568 2.58 -18.16 37.47
CA SER A 568 2.91 -17.36 36.28
C SER A 568 2.57 -18.10 34.98
N ILE A 569 2.13 -17.35 33.97
CA ILE A 569 1.56 -17.87 32.71
C ILE A 569 2.58 -18.55 31.75
N THR A 570 3.75 -18.91 32.27
CA THR A 570 4.86 -19.54 31.52
C THR A 570 4.80 -21.08 31.51
N GLU A 571 3.88 -21.72 32.23
CA GLU A 571 3.81 -23.21 32.31
C GLU A 571 2.66 -23.86 31.50
N PHE A 572 1.81 -23.08 30.82
CA PHE A 572 0.60 -23.64 30.16
C PHE A 572 0.78 -24.22 28.75
N TYR A 573 2.03 -24.32 28.24
CA TYR A 573 2.33 -24.99 26.97
C TYR A 573 3.52 -25.97 27.10
N ARG A 574 3.23 -27.23 27.49
CA ARG A 574 4.12 -28.36 27.15
C ARG A 574 3.93 -28.72 25.69
N SER A 575 4.73 -28.13 24.81
CA SER A 575 4.77 -28.49 23.39
C SER A 575 5.35 -29.90 23.21
N THR A 576 4.54 -30.85 22.76
CA THR A 576 4.98 -32.16 22.29
C THR A 576 5.59 -32.05 20.88
N LYS A 577 6.80 -31.50 20.80
CA LYS A 577 7.67 -31.68 19.64
C LYS A 577 8.89 -32.50 20.04
N VAL A 578 8.93 -33.74 19.55
CA VAL A 578 10.11 -34.61 19.59
C VAL A 578 11.23 -33.92 18.81
N ALA A 579 12.27 -33.49 19.52
CA ALA A 579 13.47 -32.96 18.90
C ALA A 579 14.33 -34.12 18.36
N SER A 580 14.41 -34.24 17.04
CA SER A 580 15.40 -35.11 16.40
C SER A 580 16.79 -34.47 16.52
N GLN A 581 17.72 -35.19 17.13
CA GLN A 581 19.17 -34.91 17.07
C GLN A 581 19.86 -36.03 16.28
N PRO A 582 20.98 -35.75 15.59
CA PRO A 582 21.44 -36.56 14.47
C PRO A 582 22.49 -37.60 14.87
N ARG A 583 22.64 -38.68 14.07
CA ARG A 583 23.96 -39.30 13.81
C ARG A 583 23.98 -40.30 12.64
N SER A 584 24.93 -40.06 11.74
CA SER A 584 25.81 -41.02 11.04
C SER A 584 25.30 -42.40 10.58
N GLY A 585 25.43 -42.66 9.26
CA GLY A 585 26.37 -43.70 8.82
C GLY A 585 25.85 -44.84 7.92
N LYS A 586 26.40 -44.84 6.69
CA LYS A 586 26.64 -45.98 5.77
C LYS A 586 25.51 -46.58 4.90
N GLU A 587 25.94 -46.80 3.66
CA GLU A 587 25.39 -47.49 2.48
C GLU A 587 25.38 -49.05 2.62
N PRO A 588 24.99 -49.85 1.58
CA PRO A 588 23.85 -49.75 0.64
C PRO A 588 23.16 -51.15 0.43
N ALA A 589 22.51 -51.33 -0.74
CA ALA A 589 21.82 -52.54 -1.29
C ALA A 589 20.35 -52.69 -0.84
N GLU A 590 19.40 -53.18 -1.66
CA GLU A 590 19.50 -53.84 -2.97
C GLU A 590 18.24 -53.60 -3.85
N LYS A 591 18.36 -53.75 -5.18
CA LYS A 591 17.25 -53.88 -6.18
C LYS A 591 16.80 -55.37 -6.22
N PRO A 592 15.61 -55.82 -6.71
CA PRO A 592 15.10 -55.52 -8.08
C PRO A 592 13.54 -55.65 -8.34
N SER A 593 12.87 -54.79 -9.14
CA SER A 593 12.60 -54.95 -10.60
C SER A 593 11.13 -55.19 -11.02
N LYS A 594 10.87 -54.94 -12.33
CA LYS A 594 9.70 -55.27 -13.18
C LYS A 594 8.40 -54.46 -12.95
N GLY A 595 7.64 -54.04 -13.98
CA GLY A 595 7.92 -53.99 -15.44
C GLY A 595 6.70 -54.25 -16.35
N GLY A 596 6.49 -53.40 -17.38
CA GLY A 596 5.46 -53.55 -18.44
C GLY A 596 4.04 -53.08 -18.04
N SER A 597 3.13 -52.71 -18.94
CA SER A 597 3.14 -52.41 -20.41
C SER A 597 1.83 -51.64 -20.74
N GLY A 598 1.79 -50.63 -21.63
CA GLY A 598 1.35 -50.76 -23.04
C GLY A 598 -0.07 -51.37 -23.18
N GLU A 599 -1.11 -50.74 -23.75
CA GLU A 599 -1.22 -50.12 -25.08
C GLU A 599 -2.59 -49.39 -25.33
N LYS A 600 -2.71 -48.72 -26.49
CA LYS A 600 -3.81 -48.00 -27.20
C LYS A 600 -5.27 -48.57 -26.95
N ARG A 601 -6.39 -47.88 -27.23
CA ARG A 601 -6.74 -47.02 -28.40
C ARG A 601 -8.18 -46.42 -28.29
N ARG A 602 -8.47 -45.40 -29.12
CA ARG A 602 -9.78 -44.93 -29.69
C ARG A 602 -10.36 -43.60 -29.19
N ILE A 603 -10.74 -42.80 -30.18
CA ILE A 603 -11.54 -41.56 -30.15
C ILE A 603 -13.02 -41.95 -30.39
N PRO A 604 -13.98 -41.18 -29.87
CA PRO A 604 -15.06 -40.69 -30.73
C PRO A 604 -15.22 -39.17 -30.70
N THR A 605 -15.72 -38.65 -31.81
CA THR A 605 -16.02 -37.24 -32.08
C THR A 605 -17.22 -36.73 -31.28
N GLY A 606 -17.20 -35.46 -30.87
CA GLY A 606 -18.34 -34.75 -30.31
C GLY A 606 -17.96 -33.30 -29.99
N SER A 607 -18.74 -32.35 -30.50
CA SER A 607 -18.55 -30.91 -30.32
C SER A 607 -18.82 -30.44 -28.88
N ASP A 608 -18.46 -29.19 -28.61
CA ASP A 608 -18.62 -28.48 -27.35
C ASP A 608 -17.92 -29.07 -26.11
N ARG A 609 -16.77 -28.47 -25.76
CA ARG A 609 -16.51 -28.12 -24.35
C ARG A 609 -15.38 -27.12 -24.13
N SER A 610 -15.75 -26.04 -23.44
CA SER A 610 -15.10 -25.48 -22.26
C SER A 610 -13.57 -25.55 -22.13
N LEU A 611 -12.96 -24.37 -21.99
CA LEU A 611 -11.56 -24.14 -21.63
C LEU A 611 -11.00 -25.13 -20.58
N SER A 612 -9.79 -25.61 -20.85
CA SER A 612 -9.11 -26.64 -20.04
C SER A 612 -8.84 -26.17 -18.61
N LYS A 613 -8.62 -27.12 -17.69
CA LYS A 613 -8.27 -26.82 -16.29
C LYS A 613 -6.96 -26.01 -16.15
N SER A 614 -6.06 -26.05 -17.13
CA SER A 614 -4.82 -25.24 -17.13
C SER A 614 -5.03 -23.79 -17.59
N VAL A 615 -6.09 -23.52 -18.37
CA VAL A 615 -6.54 -22.16 -18.68
C VAL A 615 -7.28 -21.55 -17.48
N ARG A 616 -8.18 -22.32 -16.85
CA ARG A 616 -8.87 -21.90 -15.63
C ARG A 616 -7.95 -21.52 -14.46
N ARG A 617 -6.76 -22.12 -14.35
CA ARG A 617 -5.75 -21.72 -13.34
C ARG A 617 -4.99 -20.43 -13.68
N ARG A 618 -5.00 -19.96 -14.93
CA ARG A 618 -4.36 -18.70 -15.35
C ARG A 618 -5.31 -17.49 -15.32
N LEU A 619 -6.64 -17.71 -15.23
CA LEU A 619 -7.65 -16.67 -15.04
C LEU A 619 -7.72 -16.10 -13.60
N LEU A 620 -6.71 -16.38 -12.76
CA LEU A 620 -6.67 -15.99 -11.34
C LEU A 620 -5.44 -15.17 -10.94
N PHE A 621 -4.51 -14.91 -11.88
CA PHE A 621 -3.27 -14.18 -11.63
C PHE A 621 -2.91 -13.35 -12.88
N GLY A 622 -3.33 -12.09 -12.88
CA GLY A 622 -3.09 -11.09 -13.92
C GLY A 622 -3.50 -9.72 -13.41
#